data_AF-A0A351UW74-F1
#
_entry.id   AF-A0A351UW74-F1
#
_cell.length_a   1.000
_cell.length_b   1.000
_cell.length_c   1.000
_cell.angle_alpha   90.00
_cell.angle_beta   90.00
_cell.angle_gamma   90.00
#
_symmetry.space_group_name_H-M   'P 1'
#
loop_
_entity.id
_entity.type
_entity.pdbx_description
1 polymer ?
#
loop_
_entity_poly.entity_id
_entity_poly.type
_entity_poly.pdbx_seq_one_letter_code
_entity_poly.pdbx_strand_id
1 'polypeptide(L)'
;MSEVKKIATREGYGKALVELGEQHEDIVVLDADLAGATKTGMFKKAFPERFIDCGIAEGNMMGVAAGLATTGKVPFASSFAMFAAGRAYEQIRNSIGYPQLNVKIGASHAGISVGEDGATHQCNE
;
A
#
# COMPACT_ATOMS: atom_id res chain seq x y z
N MET A 1 -15.27 24.31 -18.46
CA MET A 1 -14.51 23.55 -17.44
C MET A 1 -14.30 22.17 -18.02
N SER A 2 -13.06 21.70 -18.17
CA SER A 2 -12.77 20.36 -18.69
C SER A 2 -13.51 19.31 -17.85
N GLU A 3 -14.19 18.36 -18.49
CA GLU A 3 -14.84 17.24 -17.79
C GLU A 3 -13.78 16.46 -17.00
N VAL A 4 -13.78 16.62 -15.68
CA VAL A 4 -12.90 15.86 -14.79
C VAL A 4 -13.42 14.43 -14.77
N LYS A 5 -12.71 13.53 -15.46
CA LYS A 5 -13.02 12.10 -15.44
C LYS A 5 -12.89 11.58 -14.01
N LYS A 6 -14.02 11.22 -13.40
CA LYS A 6 -14.04 10.61 -12.06
C LYS A 6 -13.49 9.19 -12.15
N ILE A 7 -12.35 8.96 -11.51
CA ILE A 7 -11.74 7.64 -11.34
C ILE A 7 -11.68 7.31 -9.84
N ALA A 8 -11.62 6.03 -9.51
CA ALA A 8 -11.42 5.63 -8.13
C ALA A 8 -10.04 6.09 -7.63
N THR A 9 -9.93 6.53 -6.38
CA THR A 9 -8.65 7.00 -5.80
C THR A 9 -7.57 5.93 -5.87
N ARG A 10 -7.92 4.67 -5.61
CA ARG A 10 -7.04 3.50 -5.79
C ARG A 10 -6.53 3.32 -7.23
N GLU A 11 -7.32 3.69 -8.24
CA GLU A 11 -6.88 3.63 -9.63
C GLU A 11 -5.86 4.74 -9.92
N GLY A 12 -6.07 5.93 -9.37
CA GLY A 12 -5.07 7.01 -9.40
C GLY A 12 -3.77 6.59 -8.69
N TYR A 13 -3.88 5.95 -7.52
CA TYR A 13 -2.75 5.42 -6.76
C TYR A 13 -1.91 4.42 -7.58
N GLY A 14 -2.56 3.42 -8.19
CA GLY A 14 -1.85 2.44 -9.02
C GLY A 14 -1.10 3.05 -10.21
N LYS A 15 -1.69 4.05 -10.89
CA LYS A 15 -1.04 4.78 -11.98
C LYS A 15 0.13 5.61 -11.47
N ALA A 16 -0.06 6.36 -10.39
CA ALA A 16 0.98 7.18 -9.78
C ALA A 16 2.18 6.34 -9.31
N LEU A 17 1.96 5.13 -8.77
CA LEU A 17 3.05 4.23 -8.42
C LEU A 17 3.89 3.85 -9.64
N VAL A 18 3.28 3.58 -10.79
CA VAL A 18 4.01 3.26 -12.03
C VAL A 18 4.83 4.47 -12.47
N GLU A 19 4.20 5.66 -12.54
CA GLU A 19 4.89 6.91 -12.91
C GLU A 19 6.07 7.21 -11.98
N LEU A 20 5.91 7.01 -10.67
CA LEU A 20 6.99 7.15 -9.70
C LEU A 20 8.07 6.09 -9.87
N GLY A 21 7.69 4.84 -10.17
CA GLY A 21 8.63 3.76 -10.45
C GLY A 21 9.51 4.02 -11.67
N GLU A 22 9.00 4.71 -12.69
CA GLU A 22 9.78 5.13 -13.86
C GLU A 22 10.84 6.19 -13.53
N GLN A 23 10.58 7.03 -12.52
CA GLN A 23 11.45 8.14 -12.13
C GLN A 23 12.44 7.77 -11.02
N HIS A 24 12.12 6.76 -10.21
CA HIS A 24 12.85 6.41 -8.99
C HIS A 24 13.11 4.90 -8.93
N GLU A 25 14.37 4.49 -9.07
CA GLU A 25 14.79 3.08 -9.01
C GLU A 25 14.79 2.49 -7.58
N ASP A 26 14.79 3.36 -6.57
CA ASP A 26 14.77 3.02 -5.14
C ASP A 26 13.37 2.72 -4.60
N ILE A 27 12.31 3.03 -5.36
CA ILE A 27 10.94 2.67 -5.00
C ILE A 27 10.72 1.16 -5.15
N VAL A 28 10.13 0.58 -4.10
CA VAL A 28 9.66 -0.81 -4.06
C VAL A 28 8.22 -0.82 -3.57
N VAL A 29 7.39 -1.70 -4.13
CA VAL A 29 5.97 -1.83 -3.73
C VAL A 29 5.78 -3.16 -3.04
N LEU A 30 5.17 -3.11 -1.86
CA LEU A 30 4.75 -4.30 -1.12
C LEU A 30 3.23 -4.40 -1.15
N ASP A 31 2.72 -5.61 -1.29
CA ASP A 31 1.29 -5.91 -1.21
C ASP A 31 1.04 -7.18 -0.38
N ALA A 32 -0.20 -7.37 0.06
CA ALA A 32 -0.61 -8.46 0.94
C ALA A 32 -1.68 -9.34 0.29
N ASP A 33 -1.39 -9.88 -0.90
CA ASP A 33 -2.34 -10.64 -1.75
C ASP A 33 -3.63 -9.87 -2.13
N LEU A 34 -3.54 -8.54 -2.23
CA LEU A 34 -4.67 -7.64 -2.55
C LEU A 34 -4.41 -6.80 -3.81
N ALA A 35 -3.38 -7.13 -4.59
CA ALA A 35 -2.89 -6.29 -5.69
C ALA A 35 -3.93 -5.92 -6.75
N GLY A 36 -4.90 -6.82 -7.00
CA GLY A 36 -6.03 -6.56 -7.90
C GLY A 36 -7.01 -5.50 -7.36
N ALA A 37 -7.17 -5.46 -6.03
CA ALA A 37 -8.06 -4.55 -5.33
C ALA A 37 -7.38 -3.22 -4.98
N THR A 38 -6.13 -3.23 -4.52
CA THR A 38 -5.31 -2.02 -4.22
C THR A 38 -4.83 -1.32 -5.49
N LYS A 39 -4.83 -2.01 -6.63
CA LYS A 39 -4.29 -1.60 -7.94
C LYS A 39 -2.77 -1.54 -8.04
N THR A 40 -2.04 -2.03 -7.04
CA THR A 40 -0.58 -2.22 -7.12
C THR A 40 -0.16 -3.25 -8.16
N GLY A 41 -1.08 -4.09 -8.64
CA GLY A 41 -0.84 -5.00 -9.77
C GLY A 41 -0.38 -4.29 -11.05
N MET A 42 -0.69 -2.99 -11.21
CA MET A 42 -0.13 -2.17 -12.29
C MET A 42 1.39 -2.03 -12.15
N PHE A 43 1.88 -1.73 -10.94
CA PHE A 43 3.30 -1.66 -10.63
C PHE A 43 3.98 -3.03 -10.78
N LYS A 44 3.36 -4.11 -10.29
CA LYS A 44 3.85 -5.48 -10.47
C LYS A 44 4.12 -5.81 -11.94
N LYS A 45 3.24 -5.38 -12.84
CA LYS A 45 3.38 -5.62 -14.28
C LYS A 45 4.54 -4.82 -14.90
N ALA A 46 4.73 -3.58 -14.47
CA ALA A 46 5.78 -2.70 -14.99
C ALA A 46 7.17 -3.03 -14.42
N PHE A 47 7.24 -3.35 -13.12
CA PHE A 47 8.48 -3.53 -12.36
C PHE A 47 8.41 -4.78 -11.46
N PRO A 48 8.34 -6.00 -12.05
CA PRO A 48 8.17 -7.22 -11.27
C PRO A 48 9.28 -7.45 -10.23
N GLU A 49 10.52 -7.07 -10.56
CA GLU A 49 11.69 -7.19 -9.66
C GLU A 49 11.65 -6.24 -8.45
N ARG A 50 10.75 -5.25 -8.46
CA ARG A 50 10.57 -4.25 -7.37
C ARG A 50 9.21 -4.37 -6.70
N PHE A 51 8.48 -5.44 -6.99
CA PHE A 51 7.20 -5.76 -6.37
C PHE A 51 7.34 -6.99 -5.47
N ILE A 52 6.96 -6.86 -4.21
CA ILE A 52 7.05 -7.93 -3.22
C ILE A 52 5.66 -8.24 -2.69
N ASP A 53 5.17 -9.44 -3.00
CA ASP A 53 3.95 -9.96 -2.40
C ASP A 53 4.29 -10.66 -1.09
N CYS A 54 3.76 -10.14 0.02
CA CYS A 54 3.98 -10.68 1.35
C CYS A 54 2.89 -11.69 1.78
N GLY A 55 1.91 -11.98 0.92
CA GLY A 55 0.74 -12.78 1.28
C GLY A 55 -0.16 -12.09 2.31
N ILE A 56 -1.11 -12.82 2.90
CA ILE A 56 -2.08 -12.31 3.90
C ILE A 56 -1.41 -12.11 5.28
N ALA A 57 -0.34 -11.31 5.31
CA ALA A 57 0.55 -11.14 6.46
C ALA A 57 0.99 -9.67 6.63
N GLU A 58 0.03 -8.76 6.85
CA GLU A 58 0.24 -7.31 6.89
C GLU A 58 1.23 -6.88 7.98
N GLY A 59 1.21 -7.52 9.15
CA GLY A 59 2.19 -7.24 10.21
C GLY A 59 3.62 -7.56 9.75
N ASN A 60 3.82 -8.72 9.12
CA ASN A 60 5.12 -9.07 8.52
C ASN A 60 5.49 -8.10 7.38
N MET A 61 4.54 -7.78 6.49
CA MET A 61 4.75 -6.83 5.40
C MET A 61 5.25 -5.46 5.90
N MET A 62 4.67 -4.93 6.98
CA MET A 62 5.13 -3.67 7.58
C MET A 62 6.53 -3.80 8.19
N GLY A 63 6.87 -4.95 8.78
CA GLY A 63 8.23 -5.25 9.23
C GLY A 63 9.25 -5.32 8.09
N VAL A 64 8.89 -5.97 6.98
CA VAL A 64 9.72 -6.02 5.75
C VAL A 64 9.90 -4.61 5.17
N ALA A 65 8.83 -3.82 5.10
CA ALA A 65 8.89 -2.43 4.67
C ALA A 65 9.82 -1.59 5.58
N ALA A 66 9.73 -1.74 6.90
CA ALA A 66 10.64 -1.09 7.84
C ALA A 66 12.10 -1.44 7.53
N GLY A 67 12.42 -2.73 7.37
CA GLY A 67 13.77 -3.17 7.02
C GLY A 67 14.26 -2.65 5.67
N LEU A 68 13.42 -2.64 4.63
CA LEU A 68 13.77 -2.10 3.33
C LEU A 68 14.09 -0.60 3.42
N ALA A 69 13.34 0.16 4.21
CA ALA A 69 13.58 1.58 4.40
C ALA A 69 14.95 1.89 5.02
N THR A 70 15.54 0.97 5.79
CA THR A 70 16.91 1.15 6.34
C THR A 70 18.01 0.89 5.31
N THR A 71 17.67 0.38 4.12
CA THR A 71 18.63 0.04 3.06
C THR A 71 18.69 1.07 1.93
N GLY A 72 18.07 2.24 2.11
CA GLY A 72 17.98 3.29 1.09
C GLY A 72 16.88 3.05 0.05
N LYS A 73 15.96 2.11 0.30
CA LYS A 73 14.75 1.92 -0.51
C LYS A 73 13.59 2.76 0.02
N VAL A 74 12.63 3.04 -0.84
CA VAL A 74 11.38 3.75 -0.49
C VAL A 74 10.21 2.79 -0.67
N PRO A 75 9.82 2.04 0.38
CA PRO A 75 8.75 1.07 0.31
C PRO A 75 7.37 1.73 0.35
N PHE A 76 6.53 1.38 -0.62
CA PHE A 76 5.09 1.62 -0.63
C PHE A 76 4.36 0.33 -0.25
N ALA A 77 4.00 0.19 1.03
CA ALA A 77 3.28 -0.97 1.56
C ALA A 77 1.77 -0.77 1.42
N SER A 78 1.11 -1.62 0.65
CA SER A 78 -0.29 -1.46 0.27
C SER A 78 -1.15 -2.61 0.77
N SER A 79 -2.28 -2.27 1.40
CA SER A 79 -3.31 -3.21 1.83
C SER A 79 -4.65 -2.46 1.96
N PHE A 80 -5.67 -3.10 2.52
CA PHE A 80 -6.90 -2.42 2.92
C PHE A 80 -6.70 -1.68 4.24
N ALA A 81 -7.42 -0.60 4.45
CA ALA A 81 -7.35 0.25 5.63
C ALA A 81 -7.55 -0.56 6.91
N MET A 82 -8.56 -1.43 6.95
CA MET A 82 -8.84 -2.28 8.09
C MET A 82 -7.63 -3.16 8.49
N PHE A 83 -6.90 -3.69 7.51
CA PHE A 83 -5.78 -4.57 7.79
C PHE A 83 -4.48 -3.81 8.07
N ALA A 84 -4.24 -2.71 7.35
CA ALA A 84 -3.10 -1.84 7.60
C ALA A 84 -3.20 -1.15 8.97
N ALA A 85 -4.32 -0.49 9.26
CA ALA A 85 -4.52 0.26 10.50
C ALA A 85 -4.80 -0.63 11.72
N GLY A 86 -5.47 -1.77 11.52
CA GLY A 86 -5.79 -2.72 12.59
C GLY A 86 -4.70 -3.79 12.77
N ARG A 87 -4.64 -4.76 11.84
CA ARG A 87 -3.78 -5.97 11.97
C ARG A 87 -2.29 -5.64 12.08
N ALA A 88 -1.82 -4.61 11.39
CA ALA A 88 -0.41 -4.20 11.39
C ALA A 88 -0.08 -3.02 12.33
N TYR A 89 -1.02 -2.62 13.20
CA TYR A 89 -0.89 -1.42 14.03
C TYR A 89 0.41 -1.37 14.84
N GLU A 90 0.75 -2.45 15.52
CA GLU A 90 1.93 -2.50 16.39
C GLU A 90 3.23 -2.35 15.60
N GLN A 91 3.33 -3.00 14.43
CA GLN A 91 4.50 -2.90 13.57
C GLN A 91 4.62 -1.51 12.95
N ILE A 92 3.50 -0.88 12.55
CA ILE A 92 3.51 0.52 12.09
C ILE A 92 3.98 1.43 13.22
N ARG A 93 3.44 1.28 14.43
CA ARG A 93 3.78 2.15 15.56
C ARG A 93 5.25 2.03 15.95
N ASN A 94 5.71 0.80 16.23
CA ASN A 94 6.99 0.56 16.89
C ASN A 94 8.15 0.41 15.91
N SER A 95 7.91 -0.19 14.75
CA SER A 95 8.97 -0.48 13.77
C SER A 95 9.09 0.58 12.68
N ILE A 96 8.04 1.37 12.42
CA ILE A 96 8.07 2.44 11.41
C ILE A 96 8.02 3.83 12.06
N GLY A 97 6.97 4.10 12.83
CA GLY A 97 6.66 5.42 13.38
C GLY A 97 7.65 5.89 14.44
N TYR A 98 7.95 5.06 15.43
CA TYR A 98 8.91 5.38 16.50
C TYR A 98 10.32 5.70 15.96
N PRO A 99 10.92 4.87 15.08
CA PRO A 99 12.23 5.19 14.47
C PRO A 99 12.17 6.18 13.29
N GLN A 100 10.99 6.70 12.92
CA GLN A 100 10.79 7.63 11.81
C GLN A 100 11.29 7.11 10.44
N LEU A 101 11.04 5.84 10.14
CA LEU A 101 11.50 5.23 8.89
C LEU A 101 10.71 5.72 7.68
N ASN A 102 11.39 5.75 6.52
CA ASN A 102 10.86 6.27 5.27
C ASN A 102 9.92 5.27 4.56
N VAL A 103 8.81 4.89 5.21
CA VAL A 103 7.80 3.99 4.65
C VAL A 103 6.55 4.77 4.23
N LYS A 104 5.95 4.39 3.09
CA LYS A 104 4.69 4.95 2.58
C LYS A 104 3.61 3.87 2.69
N ILE A 105 2.50 4.19 3.35
CA ILE A 105 1.43 3.22 3.59
C ILE A 105 0.24 3.57 2.68
N GLY A 106 0.01 2.72 1.67
CA GLY A 106 -1.10 2.82 0.72
C GLY A 106 -2.31 2.05 1.19
N ALA A 107 -3.10 2.63 2.09
CA ALA A 107 -4.26 1.97 2.69
C ALA A 107 -5.55 2.28 1.88
N SER A 108 -6.01 1.31 1.10
CA SER A 108 -7.23 1.44 0.27
C SER A 108 -8.50 1.02 1.02
N HIS A 109 -9.69 1.20 0.43
CA HIS A 109 -10.94 0.69 1.01
C HIS A 109 -11.27 1.24 2.41
N ALA A 110 -10.87 2.49 2.69
CA ALA A 110 -11.24 3.18 3.92
C ALA A 110 -12.72 3.62 3.90
N GLY A 111 -13.31 3.74 5.09
CA GLY A 111 -14.69 4.17 5.29
C GLY A 111 -15.73 3.17 4.79
N ILE A 112 -16.96 3.67 4.62
CA ILE A 112 -18.13 2.84 4.30
C ILE A 112 -18.28 2.49 2.81
N SER A 113 -17.51 3.14 1.93
CA SER A 113 -17.66 2.99 0.46
C SER A 113 -17.19 1.65 -0.11
N VAL A 114 -16.69 0.76 0.75
CA VAL A 114 -16.44 -0.65 0.42
C VAL A 114 -17.70 -1.35 -0.08
N GLY A 115 -18.87 -1.01 0.46
CA GLY A 115 -20.14 -1.63 0.07
C GLY A 115 -20.32 -3.01 0.69
N GLU A 116 -20.42 -4.02 -0.17
CA GLU A 116 -20.95 -5.35 0.13
C GLU A 116 -20.09 -6.19 1.09
N ASP A 117 -18.77 -5.94 1.19
CA ASP A 117 -17.90 -6.69 2.11
C ASP A 117 -18.24 -6.41 3.60
N GLY A 118 -19.00 -5.34 3.86
CA GLY A 118 -19.63 -5.09 5.15
C GLY A 118 -18.70 -4.66 6.27
N ALA A 119 -19.21 -4.76 7.51
CA ALA A 119 -18.60 -4.16 8.69
C ALA A 119 -17.18 -4.66 9.00
N THR A 120 -16.80 -5.85 8.53
CA THR A 120 -15.45 -6.41 8.74
C THR A 120 -14.39 -5.79 7.84
N HIS A 121 -14.78 -5.05 6.80
CA HIS A 121 -13.88 -4.42 5.83
C HIS A 121 -14.00 -2.88 5.81
N GLN A 122 -15.06 -2.33 6.40
CA GLN A 122 -15.27 -0.89 6.53
C GLN A 122 -14.48 -0.33 7.72
N CYS A 123 -13.29 0.21 7.44
CA CYS A 123 -12.44 0.88 8.43
C CYS A 123 -12.97 2.29 8.72
N ASN A 124 -13.48 2.53 9.93
CA ASN A 124 -14.10 3.80 10.33
C ASN A 124 -13.42 4.45 11.55
N GLU A 125 -12.52 3.72 12.20
CA GLU A 125 -11.53 4.19 13.19
C GLU A 125 -10.33 4.87 12.52
#